data_AF-A7IE53-F1
#
_entry.id   AF-A7IE53-F1
#
_cell.length_a   1.000
_cell.length_b   1.000
_cell.length_c   1.000
_cell.angle_alpha   90.00
_cell.angle_beta   90.00
_cell.angle_gamma   90.00
#
_symmetry.space_group_name_H-M   'P 1'
#
loop_
_entity.id
_entity.type
_entity.pdbx_description
1 polymer ?
#
loop_
_entity_poly.entity_id
_entity_poly.type
_entity_poly.pdbx_seq_one_letter_code
_entity_poly.pdbx_strand_id
1 'polypeptide(L)'
;MTKHPIHPGAVDWSGENPGIYLKEQPEGPWTGLMCFFRIVYSPFGLGSGIVVLDEPGTAKGLPEVANFCISDNEDLARYLVAEFFSKFAAFRVSPGISAISYLSATEIRREGDTRGTYREIVSAADMEVVATWNQLGAPYAVDMPPEKGPTKKHEMYSVFLDAPDASVTINGRPLKGKVATRNCADTVKSSAFLAFSESWMRTDA
;
A
#
# COMPACT_ATOMS: atom_id res chain seq x y z
N MET A 1 -0.76 -10.49 -33.32
CA MET A 1 -0.14 -9.14 -33.39
C MET A 1 1.18 -9.20 -32.66
N THR A 2 2.27 -8.76 -33.27
CA THR A 2 3.59 -8.70 -32.63
C THR A 2 3.54 -7.61 -31.56
N LYS A 3 3.78 -7.96 -30.27
CA LYS A 3 3.88 -6.95 -29.21
C LYS A 3 5.06 -6.03 -29.54
N HIS A 4 4.80 -4.72 -29.62
CA HIS A 4 5.86 -3.71 -29.74
C HIS A 4 6.63 -3.63 -28.41
N PRO A 5 7.96 -3.50 -28.39
CA PRO A 5 8.75 -3.52 -27.15
C PRO A 5 8.55 -2.27 -26.27
N ILE A 6 8.01 -1.19 -26.82
CA ILE A 6 7.65 0.03 -26.09
C ILE A 6 6.14 0.02 -25.85
N HIS A 7 5.74 0.12 -24.58
CA HIS A 7 4.34 0.26 -24.18
C HIS A 7 3.79 1.62 -24.66
N PRO A 8 2.63 1.69 -25.31
CA PRO A 8 2.11 2.93 -25.90
C PRO A 8 1.52 3.90 -24.87
N GLY A 9 1.05 3.39 -23.74
CA GLY A 9 0.44 4.16 -22.66
C GLY A 9 1.43 4.97 -21.83
N ALA A 10 0.99 6.12 -21.34
CA ALA A 10 1.75 6.95 -20.41
C ALA A 10 1.92 6.26 -19.06
N VAL A 11 3.10 6.41 -18.45
CA VAL A 11 3.39 5.93 -17.09
C VAL A 11 2.87 6.95 -16.09
N ASP A 12 1.95 6.54 -15.21
CA ASP A 12 1.39 7.38 -14.14
C ASP A 12 2.29 7.34 -12.89
N TRP A 13 2.85 6.17 -12.56
CA TRP A 13 3.96 6.07 -11.61
C TRP A 13 4.72 4.74 -11.71
N SER A 14 5.94 4.73 -11.18
CA SER A 14 6.75 3.54 -10.95
C SER A 14 7.37 3.57 -9.55
N GLY A 15 7.40 2.43 -8.85
CA GLY A 15 7.85 2.35 -7.46
C GLY A 15 7.52 1.04 -6.76
N GLU A 16 7.20 1.14 -5.48
CA GLU A 16 6.86 0.02 -4.61
C GLU A 16 5.69 0.43 -3.72
N ASN A 17 4.77 -0.48 -3.42
CA ASN A 17 3.64 -0.22 -2.52
C ASN A 17 3.23 -1.41 -1.60
N PRO A 18 4.14 -1.94 -0.77
CA PRO A 18 3.83 -2.96 0.22
C PRO A 18 2.59 -2.65 1.07
N GLY A 19 1.81 -3.67 1.42
CA GLY A 19 0.59 -3.53 2.21
C GLY A 19 0.46 -4.54 3.34
N ILE A 20 -0.22 -4.14 4.41
CA ILE A 20 -0.64 -5.00 5.53
C ILE A 20 -2.11 -4.68 5.84
N TYR A 21 -2.99 -5.65 5.64
CA TYR A 21 -4.42 -5.52 5.92
C TYR A 21 -4.84 -6.53 6.99
N LEU A 22 -5.47 -6.06 8.05
CA LEU A 22 -5.73 -6.83 9.27
C LEU A 22 -7.24 -6.99 9.52
N LYS A 23 -7.62 -8.16 10.02
CA LYS A 23 -8.96 -8.45 10.54
C LYS A 23 -8.86 -9.17 11.89
N GLU A 24 -9.85 -9.01 12.74
CA GLU A 24 -9.99 -9.85 13.94
C GLU A 24 -10.64 -11.20 13.63
N GLN A 25 -11.55 -11.23 12.67
CA GLN A 25 -12.26 -12.43 12.22
C GLN A 25 -12.19 -12.52 10.68
N PRO A 26 -12.04 -13.71 10.07
CA PRO A 26 -11.87 -13.86 8.62
C PRO A 26 -12.95 -13.15 7.79
N GLU A 27 -14.21 -13.29 8.19
CA GLU A 27 -15.37 -12.66 7.54
C GLU A 27 -15.74 -11.29 8.13
N GLY A 28 -14.95 -10.80 9.09
CA GLY A 28 -15.16 -9.51 9.73
C GLY A 28 -14.70 -8.33 8.87
N PRO A 29 -15.02 -7.09 9.31
CA PRO A 29 -14.52 -5.88 8.67
C PRO A 29 -12.99 -5.76 8.82
N TRP A 30 -12.38 -4.91 7.99
CA TRP A 30 -10.99 -4.51 8.19
C TRP A 30 -10.87 -3.73 9.50
N THR A 31 -9.93 -4.15 10.34
CA THR A 31 -9.66 -3.53 11.65
C THR A 31 -8.35 -2.76 11.67
N GLY A 32 -7.54 -2.88 10.62
CA GLY A 32 -6.34 -2.09 10.42
C GLY A 32 -5.88 -2.21 8.97
N LEU A 33 -5.56 -1.09 8.33
CA LEU A 33 -5.02 -1.07 6.98
C LEU A 33 -3.76 -0.22 6.95
N MET A 34 -2.74 -0.67 6.23
CA MET A 34 -1.55 0.11 5.96
C MET A 34 -1.05 -0.17 4.55
N CYS A 35 -0.62 0.89 3.87
CA CYS A 35 0.12 0.79 2.62
C CYS A 35 1.32 1.74 2.68
N PHE A 36 2.52 1.18 2.59
CA PHE A 36 3.74 1.96 2.39
C PHE A 36 3.88 2.26 0.90
N PHE A 37 4.55 3.35 0.54
CA PHE A 37 4.94 3.63 -0.83
C PHE A 37 6.35 4.20 -0.91
N ARG A 38 7.08 3.81 -1.97
CA ARG A 38 8.34 4.43 -2.39
C ARG A 38 8.30 4.57 -3.91
N ILE A 39 8.04 5.77 -4.37
CA ILE A 39 7.85 6.09 -5.78
C ILE A 39 9.14 6.69 -6.33
N VAL A 40 9.64 6.09 -7.42
CA VAL A 40 10.84 6.56 -8.13
C VAL A 40 10.49 7.46 -9.31
N TYR A 41 9.25 7.39 -9.80
CA TYR A 41 8.75 8.28 -10.85
C TYR A 41 7.25 8.50 -10.73
N SER A 42 6.81 9.75 -10.89
CA SER A 42 5.42 10.16 -11.15
C SER A 42 5.39 11.60 -11.72
N PRO A 43 4.25 12.08 -12.24
CA PRO A 43 4.06 13.50 -12.56
C PRO A 43 4.22 14.47 -11.36
N PHE A 44 4.17 13.97 -10.12
CA PHE A 44 4.31 14.73 -8.87
C PHE A 44 5.72 14.58 -8.26
N GLY A 45 6.65 14.01 -9.01
CA GLY A 45 8.02 13.73 -8.55
C GLY A 45 8.15 12.39 -7.83
N LEU A 46 9.31 12.18 -7.22
CA LEU A 46 9.60 11.03 -6.36
C LEU A 46 9.17 11.32 -4.92
N GLY A 47 8.97 10.26 -4.14
CA GLY A 47 8.68 10.39 -2.71
C GLY A 47 8.28 9.07 -2.09
N SER A 48 8.33 9.03 -0.76
CA SER A 48 8.00 7.86 0.03
C SER A 48 7.10 8.25 1.20
N GLY A 49 6.36 7.26 1.70
CA GLY A 49 5.45 7.49 2.82
C GLY A 49 4.64 6.26 3.19
N ILE A 50 3.72 6.43 4.12
CA ILE A 50 2.87 5.38 4.64
C ILE A 50 1.47 5.92 4.91
N VAL A 51 0.46 5.25 4.36
CA VAL A 51 -0.94 5.47 4.70
C VAL A 51 -1.34 4.43 5.74
N VAL A 52 -1.94 4.87 6.83
CA VAL A 52 -2.40 4.03 7.93
C VAL A 52 -3.86 4.35 8.23
N LEU A 53 -4.69 3.32 8.36
CA LEU A 53 -6.03 3.39 8.94
C LEU A 53 -6.09 2.45 10.15
N ASP A 54 -5.95 2.99 11.36
CA ASP A 54 -6.12 2.24 12.61
C ASP A 54 -7.61 1.91 12.87
N GLU A 55 -8.53 2.77 12.43
CA GLU A 55 -9.95 2.47 12.38
C GLU A 55 -10.51 2.71 10.97
N PRO A 56 -10.40 1.71 10.07
CA PRO A 56 -10.86 1.87 8.69
C PRO A 56 -12.34 2.22 8.55
N GLY A 57 -13.17 1.83 9.52
CA GLY A 57 -14.61 2.10 9.57
C GLY A 57 -14.97 3.54 9.97
N THR A 58 -14.04 4.32 10.50
CA THR A 58 -14.31 5.64 11.08
C THR A 58 -13.79 6.75 10.18
N ALA A 59 -14.68 7.57 9.61
CA ALA A 59 -14.33 8.70 8.74
C ALA A 59 -13.81 9.93 9.54
N LYS A 60 -12.71 9.74 10.28
CA LYS A 60 -11.98 10.77 11.02
C LYS A 60 -10.48 10.54 10.88
N GLY A 61 -9.71 11.62 10.98
CA GLY A 61 -8.26 11.60 11.09
C GLY A 61 -7.80 11.96 12.52
N LEU A 62 -6.56 12.41 12.63
CA LEU A 62 -5.97 12.84 13.90
C LEU A 62 -6.59 14.17 14.40
N PRO A 63 -6.69 14.36 15.73
CA PRO A 63 -6.26 13.44 16.80
C PRO A 63 -7.30 12.38 17.19
N GLU A 64 -8.52 12.43 16.67
CA GLU A 64 -9.62 11.57 17.12
C GLU A 64 -9.40 10.09 16.77
N VAL A 65 -8.84 9.82 15.59
CA VAL A 65 -8.56 8.47 15.10
C VAL A 65 -7.20 8.48 14.41
N ALA A 66 -6.41 7.42 14.63
CA ALA A 66 -5.12 7.24 13.98
C ALA A 66 -5.24 6.78 12.51
N ASN A 67 -5.99 7.55 11.72
CA ASN A 67 -6.09 7.45 10.27
C ASN A 67 -5.33 8.61 9.64
N PHE A 68 -4.20 8.33 9.00
CA PHE A 68 -3.30 9.36 8.50
C PHE A 68 -2.43 8.88 7.34
N CYS A 69 -1.75 9.80 6.69
CA CYS A 69 -0.65 9.56 5.77
C CYS A 69 0.57 10.36 6.23
N ILE A 70 1.72 9.71 6.39
CA ILE A 70 3.02 10.37 6.56
C ILE A 70 3.77 10.30 5.24
N SER A 71 4.29 11.42 4.73
CA SER A 71 5.02 11.46 3.45
C SER A 71 6.10 12.52 3.44
N ASP A 72 7.20 12.27 2.71
CA ASP A 72 8.21 13.29 2.36
C ASP A 72 7.80 14.17 1.16
N ASN A 73 6.74 13.78 0.45
CA ASN A 73 6.14 14.49 -0.67
C ASN A 73 4.61 14.44 -0.56
N GLU A 74 3.99 15.51 -0.09
CA GLU A 74 2.55 15.56 0.18
C GLU A 74 1.71 15.56 -1.10
N ASP A 75 2.13 16.28 -2.13
CA ASP A 75 1.40 16.36 -3.41
C ASP A 75 1.30 14.98 -4.05
N LEU A 76 2.41 14.24 -4.07
CA LEU A 76 2.44 12.84 -4.51
C LEU A 76 1.53 11.96 -3.64
N ALA A 77 1.61 12.08 -2.31
CA ALA A 77 0.81 11.26 -1.40
C ALA A 77 -0.70 11.46 -1.63
N ARG A 78 -1.13 12.72 -1.83
CA ARG A 78 -2.52 13.07 -2.13
C ARG A 78 -2.96 12.47 -3.47
N TYR A 79 -2.12 12.56 -4.50
CA TYR A 79 -2.37 11.94 -5.79
C TYR A 79 -2.54 10.41 -5.67
N LEU A 80 -1.61 9.72 -5.00
CA LEU A 80 -1.68 8.27 -4.80
C LEU A 80 -2.92 7.85 -4.02
N VAL A 81 -3.29 8.57 -2.95
CA VAL A 81 -4.50 8.28 -2.18
C VAL A 81 -5.75 8.46 -3.03
N ALA A 82 -5.87 9.58 -3.74
CA ALA A 82 -7.04 9.89 -4.54
C ALA A 82 -7.24 8.92 -5.72
N GLU A 83 -6.17 8.65 -6.47
CA GLU A 83 -6.27 7.95 -7.75
C GLU A 83 -5.99 6.44 -7.66
N PHE A 84 -5.24 5.98 -6.65
CA PHE A 84 -4.84 4.58 -6.53
C PHE A 84 -5.33 3.93 -5.24
N PHE A 85 -4.84 4.35 -4.08
CA PHE A 85 -5.08 3.63 -2.82
C PHE A 85 -6.56 3.61 -2.45
N SER A 86 -7.30 4.71 -2.63
CA SER A 86 -8.77 4.72 -2.42
C SER A 86 -9.55 3.78 -3.34
N LYS A 87 -8.93 3.28 -4.42
CA LYS A 87 -9.55 2.32 -5.36
C LYS A 87 -9.23 0.87 -5.01
N PHE A 88 -8.22 0.63 -4.17
CA PHE A 88 -7.83 -0.71 -3.75
C PHE A 88 -8.96 -1.32 -2.92
N ALA A 89 -9.22 -2.62 -3.13
CA ALA A 89 -10.45 -3.26 -2.64
C ALA A 89 -10.67 -3.09 -1.13
N ALA A 90 -9.61 -3.15 -0.32
CA ALA A 90 -9.68 -2.96 1.13
C ALA A 90 -9.96 -1.50 1.53
N PHE A 91 -9.25 -0.55 0.94
CA PHE A 91 -9.39 0.88 1.24
C PHE A 91 -10.68 1.50 0.68
N ARG A 92 -11.14 1.05 -0.50
CA ARG A 92 -12.36 1.56 -1.15
C ARG A 92 -13.61 1.41 -0.29
N VAL A 93 -13.65 0.37 0.54
CA VAL A 93 -14.78 0.10 1.45
C VAL A 93 -14.57 0.68 2.85
N SER A 94 -13.48 1.42 3.08
CA SER A 94 -13.10 1.96 4.38
C SER A 94 -13.33 3.47 4.42
N PRO A 95 -14.38 3.95 5.11
CA PRO A 95 -14.66 5.38 5.25
C PRO A 95 -13.48 6.22 5.77
N GLY A 96 -12.56 5.64 6.54
CA GLY A 96 -11.38 6.33 7.05
C GLY A 96 -10.49 6.95 5.97
N ILE A 97 -10.43 6.37 4.76
CA ILE A 97 -9.51 6.83 3.70
C ILE A 97 -9.80 8.26 3.24
N SER A 98 -11.05 8.71 3.29
CA SER A 98 -11.43 10.06 2.87
C SER A 98 -11.21 11.13 3.93
N ALA A 99 -10.87 10.73 5.16
CA ALA A 99 -10.75 11.61 6.32
C ALA A 99 -9.34 11.62 6.94
N ILE A 100 -8.36 11.02 6.26
CA ILE A 100 -6.99 10.92 6.79
C ILE A 100 -6.35 12.30 6.98
N SER A 101 -5.58 12.45 8.06
CA SER A 101 -4.67 13.58 8.24
C SER A 101 -3.38 13.36 7.46
N TYR A 102 -2.79 14.41 6.88
CA TYR A 102 -1.49 14.33 6.20
C TYR A 102 -0.41 14.95 7.10
N LEU A 103 0.71 14.26 7.23
CA LEU A 103 1.85 14.64 8.06
C LEU A 103 3.13 14.60 7.24
N SER A 104 4.06 15.52 7.50
CA SER A 104 5.38 15.51 6.86
C SER A 104 6.29 14.49 7.53
N ALA A 105 6.93 13.65 6.72
CA ALA A 105 7.93 12.70 7.19
C ALA A 105 9.20 13.43 7.65
N THR A 106 9.77 12.97 8.76
CA THR A 106 11.10 13.40 9.26
C THR A 106 12.17 12.36 8.95
N GLU A 107 11.81 11.08 8.92
CA GLU A 107 12.69 9.98 8.55
C GLU A 107 11.89 8.87 7.87
N ILE A 108 12.48 8.27 6.84
CA ILE A 108 11.96 7.06 6.18
C ILE A 108 13.14 6.12 5.99
N ARG A 109 13.06 4.92 6.57
CA ARG A 109 14.12 3.93 6.47
C ARG A 109 13.59 2.51 6.38
N ARG A 110 14.42 1.66 5.79
CA ARG A 110 14.17 0.23 5.64
C ARG A 110 15.12 -0.53 6.55
N GLU A 111 14.62 -1.61 7.16
CA GLU A 111 15.46 -2.57 7.88
C GLU A 111 15.19 -3.99 7.41
N GLY A 112 16.20 -4.84 7.60
CA GLY A 112 16.11 -6.25 7.27
C GLY A 112 16.12 -6.50 5.76
N ASP A 113 15.52 -7.61 5.36
CA ASP A 113 15.62 -8.14 3.99
C ASP A 113 14.54 -9.21 3.73
N THR A 114 14.21 -9.42 2.46
CA THR A 114 13.20 -10.38 1.99
C THR A 114 13.54 -11.84 2.29
N ARG A 115 14.77 -12.15 2.71
CA ARG A 115 15.19 -13.48 3.17
C ARG A 115 14.80 -13.79 4.63
N GLY A 116 14.30 -12.80 5.37
CA GLY A 116 13.92 -12.95 6.78
C GLY A 116 12.79 -12.00 7.15
N THR A 117 13.09 -11.06 8.03
CA THR A 117 12.18 -9.97 8.40
C THR A 117 12.47 -8.75 7.54
N TYR A 118 11.43 -8.17 6.95
CA TYR A 118 11.50 -6.92 6.20
C TYR A 118 10.70 -5.85 6.93
N ARG A 119 11.23 -4.63 7.03
CA ARG A 119 10.56 -3.50 7.69
C ARG A 119 10.66 -2.21 6.90
N GLU A 120 9.59 -1.44 6.96
CA GLU A 120 9.56 -0.02 6.60
C GLU A 120 9.20 0.76 7.85
N ILE A 121 9.99 1.79 8.13
CA ILE A 121 9.90 2.61 9.34
C ILE A 121 9.80 4.06 8.90
N VAL A 122 8.73 4.73 9.32
CA VAL A 122 8.38 6.09 8.89
C VAL A 122 8.06 6.91 10.12
N SER A 123 8.73 8.05 10.25
CA SER A 123 8.59 8.95 11.40
C SER A 123 8.06 10.31 10.97
N ALA A 124 7.25 10.93 11.82
CA ALA A 124 6.78 12.31 11.72
C ALA A 124 6.63 12.91 13.12
N ALA A 125 7.30 14.03 13.40
CA ALA A 125 7.27 14.69 14.72
C ALA A 125 7.45 13.69 15.90
N ASP A 126 6.41 13.45 16.70
CA ASP A 126 6.35 12.54 17.86
C ASP A 126 5.75 11.16 17.53
N MET A 127 5.61 10.83 16.25
CA MET A 127 5.05 9.59 15.75
C MET A 127 6.09 8.77 14.99
N GLU A 128 6.16 7.48 15.29
CA GLU A 128 6.86 6.46 14.52
C GLU A 128 5.87 5.35 14.13
N VAL A 129 5.88 4.99 12.85
CA VAL A 129 5.17 3.84 12.32
C VAL A 129 6.16 2.79 11.87
N VAL A 130 6.03 1.58 12.40
CA VAL A 130 6.84 0.42 12.00
C VAL A 130 5.94 -0.62 11.37
N ALA A 131 6.11 -0.87 10.08
CA ALA A 131 5.50 -1.97 9.35
C ALA A 131 6.49 -3.12 9.22
N THR A 132 6.09 -4.33 9.62
CA THR A 132 6.95 -5.52 9.61
C THR A 132 6.28 -6.65 8.84
N TRP A 133 7.02 -7.28 7.93
CA TRP A 133 6.62 -8.49 7.22
C TRP A 133 7.61 -9.62 7.57
N ASN A 134 7.08 -10.81 7.87
CA ASN A 134 7.84 -12.01 8.19
C ASN A 134 7.40 -13.19 7.32
N GLN A 135 8.24 -14.23 7.30
CA GLN A 135 7.94 -15.50 6.62
C GLN A 135 7.56 -15.31 5.14
N LEU A 136 8.26 -14.40 4.46
CA LEU A 136 7.98 -14.04 3.07
C LEU A 136 8.08 -15.28 2.17
N GLY A 137 7.04 -15.46 1.36
CA GLY A 137 6.96 -16.54 0.39
C GLY A 137 7.86 -16.33 -0.83
N ALA A 138 7.81 -17.29 -1.76
CA ALA A 138 8.50 -17.16 -3.03
C ALA A 138 7.94 -15.97 -3.85
N PRO A 139 8.80 -15.19 -4.54
CA PRO A 139 8.35 -14.09 -5.35
C PRO A 139 7.56 -14.57 -6.57
N TYR A 140 6.57 -13.79 -6.98
CA TYR A 140 5.83 -14.02 -8.22
C TYR A 140 5.53 -12.69 -8.92
N ALA A 141 5.48 -12.71 -10.26
CA ALA A 141 5.13 -11.55 -11.04
C ALA A 141 3.61 -11.43 -11.18
N VAL A 142 3.12 -10.19 -11.13
CA VAL A 142 1.74 -9.82 -11.44
C VAL A 142 1.79 -8.96 -12.69
N ASP A 143 1.21 -9.47 -13.78
CA ASP A 143 0.93 -8.73 -15.01
C ASP A 143 -0.58 -8.52 -15.07
N MET A 144 -1.02 -7.36 -14.58
CA MET A 144 -2.42 -7.04 -14.31
C MET A 144 -3.01 -6.25 -15.48
N PRO A 145 -4.00 -6.80 -16.19
CA PRO A 145 -4.71 -6.06 -17.23
C PRO A 145 -5.74 -5.09 -16.61
N PRO A 146 -6.15 -4.03 -17.36
CA PRO A 146 -7.02 -2.97 -16.83
C PRO A 146 -8.31 -3.46 -16.21
N GLU A 147 -9.00 -4.40 -16.88
CA GLU A 147 -10.29 -4.92 -16.46
C GLU A 147 -10.23 -5.67 -15.13
N LYS A 148 -9.06 -6.21 -14.75
CA LYS A 148 -8.83 -6.89 -13.47
C LYS A 148 -8.26 -5.95 -12.40
N GLY A 149 -7.58 -4.87 -12.79
CA GLY A 149 -6.97 -3.90 -11.88
C GLY A 149 -7.98 -3.08 -11.03
N PRO A 150 -7.52 -2.42 -9.95
CA PRO A 150 -8.37 -1.62 -9.06
C PRO A 150 -8.84 -0.29 -9.69
N THR A 151 -8.01 0.32 -10.55
CA THR A 151 -8.31 1.60 -11.20
C THR A 151 -9.16 1.45 -12.46
N LYS A 152 -9.24 0.24 -13.02
CA LYS A 152 -9.95 -0.09 -14.28
C LYS A 152 -9.44 0.66 -15.53
N LYS A 153 -8.28 1.31 -15.44
CA LYS A 153 -7.71 2.19 -16.49
C LYS A 153 -6.25 1.89 -16.83
N HIS A 154 -5.62 0.97 -16.10
CA HIS A 154 -4.18 0.79 -16.14
C HIS A 154 -3.81 -0.67 -16.33
N GLU A 155 -2.82 -0.88 -17.19
CA GLU A 155 -1.96 -2.06 -17.10
C GLU A 155 -0.98 -1.83 -15.96
N MET A 156 -0.72 -2.88 -15.17
CA MET A 156 0.25 -2.83 -14.08
C MET A 156 1.13 -4.08 -14.09
N TYR A 157 2.44 -3.87 -13.97
CA TYR A 157 3.39 -4.96 -13.74
C TYR A 157 4.08 -4.78 -12.40
N SER A 158 4.25 -5.84 -11.62
CA SER A 158 4.84 -5.80 -10.27
C SER A 158 5.36 -7.16 -9.82
N VAL A 159 6.30 -7.17 -8.87
CA VAL A 159 6.80 -8.38 -8.20
C VAL A 159 6.25 -8.44 -6.78
N PHE A 160 5.53 -9.51 -6.47
CA PHE A 160 4.89 -9.72 -5.17
C PHE A 160 5.57 -10.79 -4.35
N LEU A 161 5.64 -10.58 -3.03
CA LEU A 161 5.96 -11.61 -2.03
C LEU A 161 4.85 -11.59 -0.98
N ASP A 162 4.13 -12.71 -0.83
CA ASP A 162 3.12 -12.84 0.24
C ASP A 162 3.81 -12.99 1.60
N ALA A 163 3.23 -12.38 2.64
CA ALA A 163 3.68 -12.53 4.03
C ALA A 163 2.52 -13.09 4.87
N PRO A 164 2.59 -14.34 5.37
CA PRO A 164 1.54 -14.89 6.24
C PRO A 164 1.57 -14.30 7.65
N ASP A 165 2.68 -13.67 8.04
CA ASP A 165 2.84 -12.95 9.30
C ASP A 165 3.34 -11.53 9.05
N ALA A 166 2.60 -10.56 9.59
CA ALA A 166 2.92 -9.15 9.46
C ALA A 166 2.24 -8.33 10.56
N SER A 167 2.83 -7.19 10.89
CA SER A 167 2.31 -6.28 11.91
C SER A 167 2.61 -4.83 11.58
N VAL A 168 1.81 -3.93 12.14
CA VAL A 168 2.04 -2.48 12.10
C VAL A 168 1.94 -1.97 13.53
N THR A 169 2.86 -1.10 13.93
CA THR A 169 2.79 -0.39 15.20
C THR A 169 2.86 1.12 14.98
N ILE A 170 2.15 1.87 15.83
CA ILE A 170 2.20 3.33 15.93
C ILE A 170 2.70 3.65 17.34
N ASN A 171 3.90 4.24 17.46
CA ASN A 171 4.57 4.47 18.75
C ASN A 171 4.62 3.18 19.61
N GLY A 172 4.92 2.05 18.98
CA GLY A 172 4.97 0.73 19.62
C GLY A 172 3.60 0.09 19.93
N ARG A 173 2.48 0.81 19.78
CA ARG A 173 1.14 0.23 19.91
C ARG A 173 0.75 -0.51 18.62
N PRO A 174 0.43 -1.82 18.66
CA PRO A 174 0.03 -2.54 17.47
C PRO A 174 -1.35 -2.11 16.97
N LEU A 175 -1.54 -2.11 15.65
CA LEU A 175 -2.87 -2.06 15.02
C LEU A 175 -3.67 -3.32 15.38
N LYS A 176 -5.00 -3.18 15.40
CA LYS A 176 -5.90 -4.28 15.78
C LYS A 176 -6.05 -5.31 14.66
N GLY A 177 -6.00 -6.59 15.02
CA GLY A 177 -6.28 -7.72 14.13
C GLY A 177 -5.04 -8.51 13.75
N LYS A 178 -5.20 -9.42 12.78
CA LYS A 178 -4.17 -10.30 12.24
C LYS A 178 -4.25 -10.34 10.72
N VAL A 179 -3.15 -10.75 10.10
CA VAL A 179 -3.13 -11.07 8.67
C VAL A 179 -4.23 -12.09 8.38
N ALA A 180 -4.98 -11.82 7.32
CA ALA A 180 -6.06 -12.65 6.81
C ALA A 180 -5.71 -13.08 5.38
N THR A 181 -6.70 -13.58 4.66
CA THR A 181 -6.59 -13.83 3.23
C THR A 181 -7.37 -12.78 2.44
N ARG A 182 -7.00 -12.61 1.18
CA ARG A 182 -7.71 -11.78 0.20
C ARG A 182 -7.74 -12.48 -1.15
N ASN A 183 -8.70 -12.12 -1.98
CA ASN A 183 -8.68 -12.50 -3.38
C ASN A 183 -7.74 -11.55 -4.14
N CYS A 184 -6.78 -12.13 -4.87
CA CYS A 184 -5.94 -11.43 -5.83
C CYS A 184 -6.12 -12.12 -7.18
N ALA A 185 -6.82 -11.43 -8.09
CA ALA A 185 -7.39 -12.03 -9.30
C ALA A 185 -8.17 -13.32 -8.94
N ASP A 186 -7.79 -14.44 -9.56
CA ASP A 186 -8.47 -15.72 -9.44
C ASP A 186 -7.84 -16.62 -8.33
N THR A 187 -7.01 -16.05 -7.46
CA THR A 187 -6.28 -16.77 -6.40
C THR A 187 -6.51 -16.17 -5.02
N VAL A 188 -6.49 -17.03 -3.99
CA VAL A 188 -6.48 -16.60 -2.59
C VAL A 188 -5.03 -16.37 -2.16
N LYS A 189 -4.75 -15.17 -1.65
CA LYS A 189 -3.41 -14.69 -1.28
C LYS A 189 -3.43 -14.12 0.14
N SER A 190 -2.24 -13.90 0.71
CA SER A 190 -2.14 -13.20 1.99
C SER A 190 -2.66 -11.76 1.86
N SER A 191 -3.27 -11.25 2.93
CA SER A 191 -3.66 -9.84 3.05
C SER A 191 -2.48 -8.93 3.43
N ALA A 192 -1.30 -9.51 3.69
CA ALA A 192 -0.03 -8.80 3.84
C ALA A 192 0.98 -9.27 2.79
N PHE A 193 1.69 -8.32 2.18
CA PHE A 193 2.51 -8.57 1.00
C PHE A 193 3.49 -7.43 0.76
N LEU A 194 4.62 -7.76 0.16
CA LEU A 194 5.50 -6.80 -0.51
C LEU A 194 5.11 -6.72 -1.97
N ALA A 195 5.18 -5.52 -2.55
CA ALA A 195 4.94 -5.26 -3.97
C ALA A 195 6.04 -4.32 -4.47
N PHE A 196 6.91 -4.84 -5.34
CA PHE A 196 8.13 -4.19 -5.78
C PHE A 196 8.15 -3.97 -7.29
N SER A 197 8.89 -2.94 -7.72
CA SER A 197 9.04 -2.60 -9.14
C SER A 197 7.70 -2.44 -9.85
N GLU A 198 6.71 -1.93 -9.14
CA GLU A 198 5.36 -1.75 -9.64
C GLU A 198 5.32 -0.55 -10.58
N SER A 199 4.80 -0.73 -11.79
CA SER A 199 4.63 0.34 -12.77
C SER A 199 3.22 0.34 -13.31
N TRP A 200 2.59 1.52 -13.36
CA TRP A 200 1.21 1.71 -13.81
C TRP A 200 1.20 2.50 -15.12
N MET A 201 0.72 1.87 -16.19
CA MET A 201 0.60 2.47 -17.51
C MET A 201 -0.87 2.65 -17.87
N ARG A 202 -1.28 3.86 -18.23
CA ARG A 202 -2.64 4.12 -18.70
C ARG A 202 -2.88 3.39 -20.02
N THR A 203 -4.05 2.80 -20.19
CA THR A 203 -4.43 2.12 -21.45
C THR A 203 -5.25 2.98 -22.40
N ASP A 204 -5.45 4.24 -22.04
CA ASP A 204 -6.16 5.20 -22.87
C ASP A 204 -5.26 5.57 -24.07
N ALA A 205 -5.73 5.29 -25.28
CA ALA A 205 -5.14 5.75 -26.55
C ALA A 205 -5.48 7.22 -26.81
#